data_AF-A0A6P1E5A4-F1
#
_entry.id   AF-A0A6P1E5A4-F1
#
_cell.length_a   1.000
_cell.length_b   1.000
_cell.length_c   1.000
_cell.angle_alpha   90.00
_cell.angle_beta   90.00
_cell.angle_gamma   90.00
#
_symmetry.space_group_name_H-M   'P 1'
#
loop_
_entity.id
_entity.type
_entity.pdbx_description
1 polymer ?
#
loop_
_entity_poly.entity_id
_entity_poly.type
_entity_poly.pdbx_seq_one_letter_code
_entity_poly.pdbx_strand_id
1 'polypeptide(L)' 'MGASNTSVSLPKETVIQLQALSLPGESLVSVIQRAALALHTLESSTRPETTPSLTERMDALESRIERIEQGGVIGQ' A
#
# COMPACT_ATOMS: atom_id res chain seq x y z
N MET A 1 2.04 -22.04 -12.65
CA MET A 1 2.11 -21.23 -11.42
C MET A 1 1.51 -22.06 -10.29
N GLY A 2 2.33 -22.57 -9.38
CA GLY A 2 1.85 -23.42 -8.27
C GLY A 2 1.25 -22.55 -7.17
N ALA A 3 0.01 -22.79 -6.79
CA ALA A 3 -0.56 -22.18 -5.60
C ALA A 3 0.18 -22.73 -4.38
N SER A 4 0.91 -21.88 -3.66
CA SER A 4 1.55 -22.25 -2.40
C SER A 4 0.47 -22.41 -1.33
N ASN A 5 0.05 -23.65 -1.07
CA ASN A 5 -0.88 -23.95 0.01
C ASN A 5 -0.19 -23.70 1.36
N THR A 6 -0.41 -22.52 1.92
CA THR A 6 0.05 -22.16 3.27
C THR A 6 -1.06 -22.48 4.26
N SER A 7 -0.77 -23.37 5.21
CA SER A 7 -1.69 -23.71 6.30
C SER A 7 -1.41 -22.80 7.49
N VAL A 8 -2.45 -22.18 8.04
CA VAL A 8 -2.35 -21.29 9.21
C VAL A 8 -3.17 -21.90 10.35
N SER A 9 -2.54 -22.06 11.52
CA SER A 9 -3.25 -22.52 12.71
C SER A 9 -3.91 -21.33 13.40
N LEU A 10 -5.23 -21.42 13.59
CA LEU A 10 -6.04 -20.40 14.25
C LEU A 10 -6.70 -20.99 15.50
N PRO A 11 -6.93 -20.19 16.56
CA PRO A 11 -7.77 -20.60 17.68
C PRO A 11 -9.17 -20.97 17.21
N LYS A 12 -9.79 -21.96 17.86
CA LYS A 12 -11.15 -22.42 17.53
C LYS A 12 -12.17 -21.29 17.57
N GLU A 13 -12.03 -20.39 18.55
CA GLU A 13 -12.92 -19.24 18.70
C GLU A 13 -12.86 -18.31 17.49
N THR A 14 -11.66 -18.03 16.96
CA THR A 14 -11.48 -17.21 15.76
C THR A 14 -12.13 -17.87 14.53
N VAL A 15 -12.03 -19.19 14.40
CA VAL A 15 -12.69 -19.91 13.30
C VAL A 15 -14.21 -19.78 13.39
N ILE A 16 -14.79 -19.87 14.59
CA ILE A 16 -16.23 -19.68 14.82
C ILE A 16 -16.65 -18.26 14.45
N GLN A 17 -15.88 -17.25 14.85
CA GLN A 17 -16.16 -15.85 14.50
C GLN A 17 -16.09 -15.63 12.98
N LEU A 18 -15.10 -16.20 12.30
CA LEU A 18 -15.00 -16.13 10.84
C LEU A 18 -16.19 -16.78 10.15
N GLN A 19 -16.66 -17.93 10.66
CA GLN A 19 -17.86 -18.60 10.15
C GLN A 19 -19.13 -17.76 10.34
N ALA A 20 -19.25 -17.02 11.45
CA ALA A 20 -20.38 -16.13 11.68
C ALA A 20 -20.39 -14.92 10.72
N LEU A 21 -19.23 -14.53 10.19
CA LEU A 21 -19.08 -13.46 9.20
C LEU A 21 -19.23 -13.95 7.74
N SER A 22 -19.32 -15.26 7.53
CA SER A 22 -19.54 -15.87 6.22
C SER A 22 -20.98 -15.69 5.78
N LEU A 23 -21.19 -15.43 4.47
CA LEU A 23 -22.50 -15.54 3.85
C LEU A 23 -22.90 -17.03 3.69
N PRO A 24 -24.20 -17.34 3.51
CA PRO A 24 -24.65 -18.71 3.27
C PRO A 24 -23.95 -19.33 2.06
N GLY A 25 -23.24 -20.44 2.26
CA GLY A 25 -22.46 -21.13 1.22
C GLY A 25 -21.10 -20.50 0.91
N GLU A 26 -20.70 -19.43 1.61
CA GLU A 26 -19.39 -18.80 1.45
C GLU A 26 -18.29 -19.62 2.15
N SER A 27 -17.20 -19.88 1.41
CA SER A 27 -16.01 -20.51 1.98
C SER A 27 -15.20 -19.52 2.81
N LEU A 28 -14.58 -19.99 3.90
CA LEU A 28 -13.69 -19.19 4.74
C LEU A 28 -12.55 -18.52 3.96
N VAL A 29 -12.08 -19.15 2.87
CA VAL A 29 -11.07 -18.56 1.98
C VAL A 29 -11.58 -17.26 1.35
N SER A 30 -12.86 -17.22 0.95
CA SER A 30 -13.46 -16.05 0.33
C SER A 30 -13.62 -14.91 1.34
N VAL A 31 -14.00 -15.23 2.58
CA VAL A 31 -14.06 -14.27 3.68
C VAL A 31 -12.69 -13.64 3.94
N ILE A 32 -11.64 -14.46 4.00
CA ILE A 32 -10.26 -13.98 4.20
C ILE A 32 -9.80 -13.11 3.03
N GLN A 33 -10.11 -13.49 1.78
CA GLN A 33 -9.79 -12.69 0.60
C GLN A 33 -10.49 -11.33 0.63
N ARG A 34 -11.78 -11.29 1.01
CA ARG A 34 -12.54 -10.05 1.15
C ARG A 34 -11.94 -9.15 2.23
N ALA A 35 -11.57 -9.72 3.38
CA ALA A 35 -10.91 -8.98 4.45
C ALA A 35 -9.54 -8.43 4.02
N ALA A 36 -8.73 -9.23 3.32
CA ALA A 36 -7.44 -8.81 2.80
C ALA A 36 -7.57 -7.68 1.77
N LEU A 37 -8.57 -7.75 0.88
CA LEU A 37 -8.84 -6.69 -0.08
C LEU A 37 -9.26 -5.39 0.62
N ALA A 38 -10.16 -5.49 1.61
CA ALA A 38 -10.58 -4.32 2.39
C ALA A 38 -9.41 -3.66 3.13
N LEU A 39 -8.54 -4.46 3.76
CA LEU A 39 -7.32 -3.96 4.41
C LEU A 39 -6.41 -3.25 3.40
N HIS A 40 -6.17 -3.87 2.24
CA HIS A 40 -5.35 -3.25 1.19
C HIS A 40 -5.94 -1.92 0.70
N THR A 41 -7.26 -1.85 0.50
CA THR A 41 -7.95 -0.62 0.13
C THR A 41 -7.83 0.44 1.22
N LEU A 42 -7.95 0.07 2.50
CA LEU A 42 -7.80 0.99 3.63
C LEU A 42 -6.35 1.48 3.77
N GLU A 43 -5.36 0.61 3.64
CA GLU A 43 -3.94 0.98 3.63
C GLU A 43 -3.61 1.92 2.45
N SER A 44 -4.14 1.63 1.27
CA SER A 44 -3.97 2.48 0.09
C SER A 44 -4.69 3.83 0.24
N SER A 45 -5.86 3.86 0.88
CA SER A 45 -6.61 5.11 1.11
C SER A 45 -6.06 5.96 2.26
N THR A 46 -5.31 5.35 3.19
CA THR A 46 -4.70 6.05 4.34
C THR A 46 -3.29 6.54 4.06
N ARG A 47 -2.72 6.19 2.91
CA ARG A 47 -1.53 6.86 2.38
C ARG A 47 -2.00 8.02 1.51
N PRO A 48 -2.06 9.27 2.02
CA PRO A 48 -2.09 10.40 1.12
C PRO A 48 -0.86 10.25 0.22
N GLU A 49 -1.06 10.28 -1.09
CA GLU A 49 -0.01 10.36 -2.09
C GLU A 49 0.76 11.68 -1.88
N THR A 50 1.56 11.77 -0.82
CA THR A 50 2.54 12.83 -0.58
C THR A 50 3.88 12.45 -1.21
N THR A 51 3.85 11.61 -2.23
CA THR A 51 4.98 11.46 -3.14
C THR A 51 4.80 12.55 -4.19
N PRO A 52 5.59 13.64 -4.15
CA PRO A 52 5.59 14.59 -5.26
C PRO A 52 5.82 13.80 -6.54
N SER A 53 4.97 14.04 -7.53
CA SER A 53 5.06 13.35 -8.82
C SER A 53 6.49 13.47 -9.36
N LEU A 54 6.96 12.49 -10.14
CA LEU A 54 8.31 12.51 -10.70
C LEU A 54 8.62 13.85 -11.40
N THR A 55 7.61 14.44 -12.05
CA THR A 55 7.64 15.76 -12.66
C THR A 55 7.95 16.88 -11.66
N GLU A 56 7.30 16.91 -10.50
CA GLU A 56 7.56 17.93 -9.47
C GLU A 56 8.95 17.78 -8.84
N ARG A 57 9.44 16.54 -8.75
CA ARG A 57 10.81 16.27 -8.30
C ARG A 57 11.86 16.74 -9.31
N MET A 58 11.57 16.61 -10.60
CA MET A 58 12.42 17.10 -11.69
C MET A 58 12.42 18.64 -11.72
N ASP A 59 11.27 19.28 -11.62
CA ASP A 59 11.13 20.74 -11.58
C ASP A 59 11.84 21.36 -10.37
N ALA A 60 11.67 20.77 -9.18
CA ALA A 60 12.38 21.21 -7.98
C ALA A 60 13.90 20.97 -8.06
N LEU A 61 14.35 19.96 -8.81
CA LEU A 61 15.77 19.70 -9.03
C LEU A 61 16.36 20.71 -10.03
N GLU A 62 15.66 20.99 -11.12
CA GLU A 62 16.03 21.98 -12.14
C GLU A 62 16.13 23.38 -11.51
N SER A 63 15.13 23.80 -10.72
CA SER A 63 15.15 25.08 -10.03
C SER A 63 16.29 25.21 -9.01
N ARG A 64 16.71 24.09 -8.38
CA ARG A 64 17.87 24.07 -7.48
C ARG A 64 19.19 24.17 -8.24
N ILE A 65 19.32 23.51 -9.38
CA ILE A 65 20.51 23.60 -10.24
C ILE A 65 20.65 25.02 -10.78
N GLU A 66 19.56 25.61 -11.27
CA GLU A 66 19.54 26.98 -11.80
C GLU A 66 20.02 28.01 -10.75
N ARG A 67 19.57 27.88 -9.50
CA ARG A 67 20.03 28.74 -8.40
C ARG A 67 21.50 28.55 -8.04
N ILE A 68 22.03 27.34 -8.17
CA ILE A 68 23.46 27.06 -7.93
C ILE A 68 24.30 27.68 -9.04
N GLU A 69 23.84 27.62 -10.29
CA GLU A 69 24.53 28.26 -11.42
C GLU A 69 24.46 29.79 -11.35
N GLN A 70 23.33 30.35 -10.93
CA GLN A 70 23.18 31.81 -10.74
C GLN A 70 23.91 32.33 -9.49
N GLY A 71 24.03 31.51 -8.44
CA GLY A 71 24.73 31.84 -7.18
C GLY A 71 26.22 31.49 -7.16
N GLY A 72 26.72 30.75 -8.16
CA GLY A 72 28.11 30.31 -8.28
C GLY A 72 29.06 31.32 -8.93
N VAL A 73 28.58 32.51 -9.31
CA VAL A 73 29.36 33.54 -10.04
C VAL A 73 29.84 34.69 -9.15
N ILE A 74 30.00 34.46 -7.84
CA ILE A 74 30.67 35.40 -6.93
C ILE A 74 31.75 34.64 -6.17
N GLY A 75 32.91 34.50 -6.81
CA GLY A 75 34.05 33.81 -6.22
C GLY A 75 35.27 33.74 -7.11
N GLN A 76 35.59 34.79 -7.88
CA GLN A 76 36.96 35.14 -8.30
C GLN A 76 37.07 36.65 -8.46
#